data_AF-A0A349HWZ4-F1
#
_entry.id   AF-A0A349HWZ4-F1
#
_cell.length_a   1.000
_cell.length_b   1.000
_cell.length_c   1.000
_cell.angle_alpha   90.00
_cell.angle_beta   90.00
_cell.angle_gamma   90.00
#
_symmetry.space_group_name_H-M   'P 1'
#
loop_
_entity.id
_entity.type
_entity.pdbx_description
1 polymer ?
#
loop_
_entity_poly.entity_id
_entity_poly.type
_entity_poly.pdbx_seq_one_letter_code
_entity_poly.pdbx_strand_id
1 'polypeptide(L)' 'MPKLKTHRAAAKRYKVTASGKIMKRQAGIGHLLQHKSASRKRRIFKMVGVSESHVALVSKELPYKKYSR' A
#
# COMPACT_ATOMS: atom_id res chain seq x y z
N MET A 1 -1.32 -21.74 -22.53
CA MET A 1 -2.16 -21.28 -21.40
C MET A 1 -1.55 -20.02 -20.79
N PRO A 2 -2.25 -18.86 -20.81
CA PRO A 2 -1.72 -17.62 -20.26
C PRO A 2 -1.66 -17.66 -18.73
N LYS A 3 -0.50 -17.31 -18.14
CA LYS A 3 -0.35 -17.13 -16.69
C LYS A 3 -0.78 -15.72 -16.31
N LEU A 4 -1.47 -15.57 -15.18
CA LEU A 4 -1.78 -14.26 -14.61
C LEU A 4 -0.47 -13.49 -14.36
N LYS A 5 -0.47 -12.19 -14.66
CA LYS A 5 0.67 -11.32 -14.36
C LYS A 5 0.34 -10.38 -13.21
N THR A 6 1.33 -10.10 -12.38
CA THR A 6 1.20 -9.09 -11.33
C THR A 6 1.06 -7.70 -11.93
N HIS A 7 0.07 -6.94 -11.47
CA HIS A 7 -0.06 -5.53 -11.84
C HIS A 7 1.11 -4.74 -11.23
N ARG A 8 2.07 -4.34 -12.08
CA ARG A 8 3.33 -3.75 -11.63
C ARG A 8 3.14 -2.45 -10.85
N ALA A 9 2.14 -1.67 -11.20
CA ALA A 9 1.85 -0.40 -10.52
C ALA A 9 1.29 -0.63 -9.10
N ALA A 10 0.58 -1.73 -8.87
CA ALA A 10 0.11 -2.15 -7.54
C ALA A 10 1.28 -2.64 -6.68
N ALA A 11 2.13 -3.49 -7.25
CA ALA A 11 3.28 -4.06 -6.56
C ALA A 11 4.27 -2.99 -6.05
N LYS A 12 4.37 -1.84 -6.73
CA LYS A 12 5.18 -0.70 -6.28
C LYS A 12 4.56 0.09 -5.12
N ARG A 13 3.24 -0.01 -4.92
CA ARG A 13 2.49 0.82 -3.95
C ARG A 13 2.10 0.06 -2.68
N TYR A 14 1.87 -1.24 -2.79
CA TYR A 14 1.41 -2.09 -1.70
C TYR A 14 2.51 -3.07 -1.26
N LYS A 15 2.66 -3.23 0.05
CA LYS A 15 3.53 -4.24 0.65
C LYS A 15 2.70 -5.24 1.45
N VAL A 16 3.05 -6.52 1.38
CA VAL A 16 2.39 -7.57 2.15
C VAL A 16 3.26 -7.95 3.35
N THR A 17 2.71 -7.91 4.55
CA THR A 17 3.44 -8.33 5.76
C THR A 17 3.61 -9.85 5.81
N ALA A 18 4.45 -10.35 6.72
CA ALA A 18 4.60 -11.79 6.91
C ALA A 18 3.27 -12.50 7.22
N SER A 19 2.41 -11.83 7.99
CA SER A 19 1.05 -12.26 8.35
C SER A 19 -0.01 -12.07 7.26
N GLY A 20 0.35 -11.53 6.09
CA GLY A 20 -0.57 -11.37 4.95
C GLY A 20 -1.37 -10.07 4.93
N LYS A 21 -1.11 -9.12 5.85
CA LYS A 21 -1.76 -7.81 5.84
C LYS A 21 -1.20 -6.95 4.72
N ILE A 22 -2.08 -6.24 4.00
CA ILE A 22 -1.68 -5.33 2.92
C ILE A 22 -1.49 -3.92 3.49
N MET A 23 -0.28 -3.40 3.35
CA MET A 23 0.13 -2.09 3.84
C MET A 23 0.30 -1.10 2.69
N LYS A 24 0.01 0.16 2.96
CA LYS A 24 0.21 1.29 2.05
C LYS A 24 0.82 2.48 2.77
N ARG A 25 1.51 3.33 2.01
CA ARG A 25 1.91 4.67 2.46
C ARG A 25 0.70 5.61 2.42
N GLN A 26 0.58 6.53 3.37
CA GLN A 26 -0.48 7.55 3.33
C GLN A 26 -0.14 8.67 2.33
N ALA A 27 -1.17 9.31 1.79
CA ALA A 27 -1.02 10.40 0.84
C ALA A 27 -0.64 11.72 1.53
N GLY A 28 -0.13 12.68 0.76
CA GLY A 28 0.11 14.05 1.22
C GLY A 28 1.48 14.32 1.85
N ILE A 29 2.50 13.50 1.55
CA ILE A 29 3.86 13.64 2.08
C ILE A 29 4.81 14.39 1.12
N GLY A 30 4.42 14.61 -0.15
CA GLY A 30 5.33 15.12 -1.18
C GLY A 30 5.60 16.63 -1.13
N HIS A 31 4.63 17.45 -0.73
CA HIS A 31 4.73 18.92 -0.78
C HIS A 31 3.88 19.58 0.31
N LEU A 32 4.10 20.89 0.52
CA LEU A 32 3.40 21.73 1.50
C LEU A 32 3.51 21.17 2.93
N LEU A 33 4.71 20.73 3.32
CA LEU A 33 4.97 20.19 4.66
C LEU A 33 5.15 21.27 5.72
N GLN A 34 5.47 22.50 5.31
CA GLN A 34 5.67 23.64 6.19
C GLN A 34 4.38 24.01 6.93
N HIS A 35 3.24 24.04 6.24
CA HIS A 35 1.94 24.38 6.84
C HIS A 35 1.29 23.22 7.62
N LYS A 36 1.90 22.03 7.61
CA LYS A 36 1.36 20.86 8.30
C LYS A 36 1.97 20.77 9.70
N SER A 37 1.11 20.63 10.71
CA SER A 37 1.53 20.39 12.08
C SER A 37 2.43 19.16 12.21
N ALA A 38 3.33 19.17 13.19
CA ALA A 38 4.22 18.04 13.47
C ALA A 38 3.44 16.74 13.74
N SER A 39 2.30 16.83 14.45
CA SER A 39 1.41 15.68 14.71
C SER A 39 0.84 15.09 13.41
N ARG A 40 0.37 15.93 12.49
CA ARG A 40 -0.15 15.49 11.19
C ARG A 40 0.94 14.82 10.36
N LYS A 41 2.15 15.43 10.31
CA LYS A 41 3.30 14.84 9.61
C LYS A 41 3.65 13.45 10.16
N ARG A 42 3.79 13.31 11.48
CA ARG A 42 4.08 12.00 12.11
C ARG A 42 3.03 10.93 11.78
N ARG A 43 1.75 11.31 11.69
CA ARG A 43 0.68 10.38 11.31
C ARG A 43 0.85 9.91 9.86
N ILE A 44 0.96 10.84 8.90
CA ILE A 44 1.01 10.50 7.47
C ILE A 44 2.25 9.72 7.06
N PHE A 45 3.39 9.91 7.73
CA PHE A 45 4.62 9.18 7.41
C PHE A 45 4.56 7.69 7.76
N LYS A 46 3.61 7.26 8.61
CA LYS A 46 3.46 5.84 8.97
C LYS A 46 2.85 5.03 7.82
N MET A 47 3.29 3.78 7.72
CA MET A 47 2.62 2.77 6.90
C MET A 47 1.34 2.32 7.60
N VAL A 48 0.24 2.24 6.86
CA VAL A 48 -1.08 1.89 7.41
C VAL A 48 -1.68 0.77 6.57
N GLY A 49 -2.53 -0.05 7.17
CA GLY A 49 -3.32 -1.05 6.44
C GLY A 49 -4.19 -0.40 5.36
N VAL A 50 -4.42 -1.15 4.28
CA VAL A 50 -5.48 -0.83 3.32
C VAL A 50 -6.84 -0.96 4.02
N SER A 51 -7.81 -0.11 3.67
CA SER A 51 -9.16 -0.22 4.21
C SER A 51 -9.81 -1.53 3.76
N GLU A 52 -10.64 -2.11 4.62
CA GLU A 52 -11.27 -3.41 4.40
C GLU A 52 -12.01 -3.48 3.05
N SER A 53 -12.70 -2.40 2.69
CA SER A 53 -13.40 -2.25 1.41
C SER A 53 -12.54 -2.46 0.16
N HIS A 54 -11.24 -2.11 0.22
CA HIS A 54 -10.35 -2.18 -0.94
C HIS A 54 -9.44 -3.42 -0.93
N VAL A 55 -9.42 -4.20 0.15
CA VAL A 55 -8.53 -5.38 0.27
C VAL A 55 -8.80 -6.39 -0.85
N ALA A 56 -10.07 -6.66 -1.15
CA ALA A 56 -10.45 -7.64 -2.17
C ALA A 56 -9.97 -7.23 -3.57
N LEU A 57 -10.06 -5.95 -3.92
CA LEU A 57 -9.61 -5.41 -5.19
C LEU A 57 -8.09 -5.52 -5.33
N VAL A 58 -7.36 -5.05 -4.31
CA VAL A 58 -5.89 -5.08 -4.32
C VAL A 58 -5.35 -6.52 -4.34
N SER A 59 -6.03 -7.47 -3.68
CA SER A 59 -5.61 -8.88 -3.72
C SER A 59 -5.76 -9.50 -5.12
N LYS A 60 -6.69 -9.04 -5.95
CA LYS A 60 -6.82 -9.51 -7.35
C LYS A 60 -5.68 -9.00 -8.22
N GLU A 61 -5.22 -7.77 -7.98
CA GLU A 61 -4.08 -7.17 -8.70
C GLU A 61 -2.72 -7.82 -8.37
N LEU A 62 -2.63 -8.48 -7.21
CA LEU A 62 -1.45 -9.15 -6.68
C LEU A 62 -1.64 -10.67 -6.59
N PRO A 63 -1.74 -11.40 -7.73
CA PRO A 63 -1.97 -12.85 -7.74
C PRO A 63 -0.86 -13.64 -7.03
N TYR A 64 0.38 -13.14 -7.05
CA TYR A 64 1.54 -13.77 -6.39
C TYR A 64 1.92 -13.10 -5.06
N LYS A 65 0.93 -12.65 -4.27
CA LYS A 65 1.15 -11.89 -3.02
C LYS A 65 2.09 -12.55 -1.99
N LYS A 66 2.18 -13.88 -1.96
CA LYS A 66 3.09 -14.64 -1.09
C LYS A 66 4.57 -14.31 -1.33
N TYR A 67 4.91 -13.95 -2.57
CA TYR A 67 6.28 -13.63 -3.00
C TYR A 67 6.53 -12.12 -3.12
N SER A 68 5.53 -11.28 -2.84
CA SER A 68 5.60 -9.81 -2.97
C SER A 68 6.12 -9.12 -1.69
N ARG A 69 6.93 -9.81 -0.88
CA ARG A 69 7.45 -9.33 0.40
C ARG A 69 8.59 -8.34 0.23
#